data_AF-X1T9F5-F1
#
_entry.id   AF-X1T9F5-F1
#
_cell.length_a   1.000
_cell.length_b   1.000
_cell.length_c   1.000
_cell.angle_alpha   90.00
_cell.angle_beta   90.00
_cell.angle_gamma   90.00
#
_symmetry.space_group_name_H-M   'P 1'
#
loop_
_entity.id
_entity.type
_entity.pdbx_description
1 polymer ?
#
loop_
_entity_poly.entity_id
_entity_poly.type
_entity_poly.pdbx_seq_one_letter_code
_entity_poly.pdbx_strand_id
1 'polypeptide(L)'
;MILMDIAKSILTQPVSPPMPLENSNGTPIVKWQRGEIDGFSEDEKKQIAKDFESVLLNKLMDEMKNTIGSWGFDKDGASSQVQGIFWLYLARDIANNGGIGLWKDIYQFLTDTNESKTTIKSLDRNV
;
A
#
# COMPACT_ATOMS: atom_id res chain seq x y z
N MET A 1 0.91 -17.47 37.68
CA MET A 1 0.93 -18.39 36.52
C MET A 1 -0.15 -18.06 35.46
N ILE A 2 -1.22 -17.32 35.78
CA ILE A 2 -2.34 -17.02 34.85
C ILE A 2 -2.01 -15.93 33.80
N LEU A 3 -1.12 -14.99 34.10
CA LEU A 3 -0.77 -13.89 33.19
C LEU A 3 0.05 -14.31 31.95
N MET A 4 0.84 -15.38 32.06
CA MET A 4 1.71 -15.85 30.97
C MET A 4 0.93 -16.56 29.85
N ASP A 5 -0.29 -17.03 30.15
CA ASP A 5 -1.15 -17.77 29.23
C ASP A 5 -1.98 -16.84 28.32
N ILE A 6 -2.42 -15.69 28.86
CA ILE A 6 -3.19 -14.69 28.10
C ILE A 6 -2.31 -14.06 27.00
N ALA A 7 -1.06 -13.73 27.32
CA ALA A 7 -0.14 -13.16 26.33
C ALA A 7 0.15 -14.15 25.19
N LYS A 8 0.25 -15.45 25.51
CA LYS A 8 0.45 -16.50 24.51
C LYS A 8 -0.77 -16.68 23.61
N SER A 9 -1.98 -16.53 24.17
CA SER A 9 -3.26 -16.64 23.46
C SER A 9 -3.56 -15.46 22.52
N ILE A 10 -3.10 -14.25 22.82
CA ILE A 10 -3.27 -13.09 21.92
C ILE A 10 -2.28 -13.13 20.76
N LEU A 11 -1.06 -13.63 20.99
CA LEU A 11 0.01 -13.65 19.99
C LEU A 11 -0.09 -14.81 18.97
N THR A 12 -0.99 -15.78 19.19
CA THR A 12 -1.16 -16.94 18.29
C THR A 12 -2.46 -16.91 17.48
N GLN A 13 -3.27 -15.86 17.60
CA GLN A 13 -4.48 -15.75 16.79
C GLN A 13 -4.08 -15.33 15.37
N PRO A 14 -4.54 -16.04 14.33
CA PRO A 14 -4.35 -15.59 12.96
C PRO A 14 -5.01 -14.21 12.84
N VAL A 15 -4.21 -13.20 12.50
CA VAL A 15 -4.71 -11.85 12.25
C VAL A 15 -5.71 -11.96 11.11
N SER A 16 -6.96 -11.56 11.38
CA SER A 16 -8.01 -11.57 10.36
C SER A 16 -7.53 -10.80 9.11
N PRO A 17 -7.77 -11.32 7.91
CA PRO A 17 -7.38 -10.62 6.70
C PRO A 17 -8.03 -9.23 6.69
N PRO A 18 -7.31 -8.19 6.22
CA PRO A 18 -7.83 -6.83 6.19
C PRO A 18 -9.15 -6.80 5.41
N MET A 19 -10.15 -6.17 6.00
CA MET A 19 -11.47 -6.03 5.42
C MET A 19 -11.37 -5.26 4.08
N PRO A 20 -12.04 -5.71 3.00
CA PRO A 20 -12.03 -5.01 1.73
C PRO A 20 -12.52 -3.57 1.89
N LEU A 21 -11.85 -2.62 1.23
CA LEU A 21 -12.32 -1.24 1.17
C LEU A 21 -13.58 -1.19 0.30
N GLU A 22 -14.71 -0.85 0.90
CA GLU A 22 -16.01 -0.71 0.25
C GLU A 22 -16.38 0.78 0.10
N ASN A 23 -17.04 1.13 -0.99
CA ASN A 23 -17.60 2.47 -1.16
C ASN A 23 -18.86 2.65 -0.31
N SER A 24 -19.44 3.84 -0.34
CA SER A 24 -20.66 4.22 0.38
C SER A 24 -21.89 3.34 0.07
N ASN A 25 -21.82 2.54 -1.00
CA ASN A 25 -22.88 1.66 -1.46
C ASN A 25 -22.57 0.18 -1.18
N GLY A 26 -21.53 -0.11 -0.38
CA GLY A 26 -21.14 -1.47 -0.02
C GLY A 26 -20.49 -2.28 -1.15
N THR A 27 -20.02 -1.62 -2.23
CA THR A 27 -19.29 -2.32 -3.30
C THR A 27 -17.79 -2.08 -3.16
N PRO A 28 -16.95 -3.08 -3.47
CA PRO A 28 -15.50 -2.90 -3.41
C PRO A 28 -15.04 -1.68 -4.21
N ILE A 29 -14.26 -0.80 -3.59
CA ILE A 29 -13.71 0.41 -4.25
C ILE A 29 -12.80 0.02 -5.41
N VAL A 30 -12.18 -1.16 -5.32
CA VAL A 30 -11.29 -1.70 -6.34
C VAL A 30 -12.09 -2.60 -7.29
N LYS A 31 -12.12 -2.25 -8.59
CA LYS A 31 -12.84 -2.97 -9.64
C LYS A 31 -12.23 -4.32 -10.02
N TRP A 32 -11.02 -4.61 -9.57
CA TRP A 32 -10.30 -5.84 -9.92
C TRP A 32 -10.75 -6.99 -9.02
N GLN A 33 -11.34 -8.02 -9.61
CA GLN A 33 -11.58 -9.27 -8.89
C GLN A 33 -10.26 -10.03 -8.76
N ARG A 34 -10.00 -10.68 -7.62
CA ARG A 34 -8.71 -11.38 -7.37
C ARG A 34 -8.31 -12.34 -8.50
N GLY A 35 -9.28 -13.02 -9.12
CA GLY A 35 -9.03 -13.90 -10.27
C GLY A 35 -8.50 -13.19 -11.53
N GLU A 36 -8.76 -11.89 -11.70
CA GLU A 36 -8.16 -11.08 -12.76
C GLU A 36 -6.70 -10.72 -12.43
N ILE A 37 -6.41 -10.46 -11.15
CA ILE A 37 -5.06 -10.15 -10.66
C ILE A 37 -4.14 -11.37 -10.76
N ASP A 38 -4.66 -12.57 -10.44
CA ASP A 38 -3.92 -13.82 -10.56
C ASP A 38 -3.54 -14.14 -12.02
N GLY A 39 -4.32 -13.63 -12.99
CA GLY A 39 -4.07 -13.77 -14.43
C GLY A 39 -3.02 -12.79 -15.00
N PHE A 40 -2.63 -11.77 -14.24
CA PHE A 40 -1.58 -10.83 -14.66
C PHE A 40 -0.19 -11.45 -14.52
N SER A 41 0.68 -11.11 -15.46
CA SER A 41 2.12 -11.40 -15.39
C SER A 41 2.79 -10.69 -14.21
N GLU A 42 3.97 -11.16 -13.81
CA GLU A 42 4.72 -10.55 -12.71
C GLU A 42 5.13 -9.10 -12.98
N ASP A 43 5.38 -8.75 -14.24
CA ASP A 43 5.67 -7.37 -14.61
C ASP A 43 4.43 -6.48 -14.55
N GLU A 44 3.26 -6.99 -14.95
CA GLU A 44 1.98 -6.28 -14.81
C GLU A 44 1.64 -6.01 -13.35
N LYS A 45 1.79 -7.01 -12.46
CA LYS A 45 1.58 -6.83 -11.01
C LYS A 45 2.51 -5.76 -10.42
N LYS A 46 3.79 -5.74 -10.83
CA LYS A 46 4.75 -4.71 -10.41
C LYS A 46 4.36 -3.33 -10.91
N GLN A 47 3.92 -3.21 -12.16
CA GLN A 47 3.50 -1.92 -12.72
C GLN A 47 2.26 -1.40 -12.01
N ILE A 48 1.25 -2.23 -11.78
CA ILE A 48 0.04 -1.85 -11.02
C ILE A 48 0.42 -1.32 -9.63
N ALA A 49 1.34 -1.98 -8.93
CA ALA A 49 1.78 -1.54 -7.61
C ALA A 49 2.52 -0.17 -7.66
N LYS A 50 3.36 0.05 -8.67
CA LYS A 50 4.06 1.33 -8.88
C LYS A 50 3.12 2.46 -9.30
N ASP A 51 2.13 2.14 -10.13
CA ASP A 51 1.12 3.10 -10.58
C ASP A 51 0.24 3.53 -9.39
N PHE A 52 -0.14 2.58 -8.53
CA PHE A 52 -0.85 2.91 -7.28
C PHE A 52 -0.02 3.84 -6.39
N GLU A 53 1.26 3.52 -6.15
CA GLU A 53 2.14 4.39 -5.37
C GLU A 53 2.27 5.78 -5.99
N SER A 54 2.37 5.87 -7.32
CA SER A 54 2.47 7.15 -8.03
C SER A 54 1.22 8.01 -7.84
N VAL A 55 0.02 7.41 -7.92
CA VAL A 55 -1.25 8.10 -7.65
C VAL A 55 -1.34 8.52 -6.18
N LEU A 56 -0.98 7.65 -5.25
CA LEU A 56 -0.98 7.94 -3.82
C LEU A 56 -0.04 9.11 -3.50
N LEU A 57 1.19 9.08 -4.00
CA LEU A 57 2.17 10.14 -3.80
C LEU A 57 1.70 11.46 -4.41
N ASN A 58 1.12 11.44 -5.60
CA ASN A 58 0.55 12.64 -6.20
C ASN A 58 -0.53 13.26 -5.30
N LYS A 59 -1.47 12.44 -4.81
CA LYS A 59 -2.52 12.92 -3.89
C LYS A 59 -1.97 13.40 -2.56
N LEU A 60 -1.00 12.69 -1.99
CA LEU A 60 -0.34 13.11 -0.75
C LEU A 60 0.36 14.46 -0.93
N MET A 61 1.06 14.66 -2.04
CA MET A 61 1.72 15.94 -2.35
C MET A 61 0.71 17.08 -2.53
N ASP A 62 -0.40 16.83 -3.23
CA ASP A 62 -1.49 17.79 -3.37
C ASP A 62 -2.07 18.17 -2.01
N GLU A 63 -2.35 17.20 -1.15
CA GLU A 63 -2.90 17.45 0.20
C GLU A 63 -1.89 18.13 1.13
N MET A 64 -0.60 17.79 1.07
CA MET A 64 0.43 18.49 1.82
C MET A 64 0.55 19.95 1.36
N LYS A 65 0.50 20.20 0.05
CA LYS A 65 0.46 21.56 -0.51
C LYS A 65 -0.77 22.34 -0.03
N ASN A 66 -1.94 21.70 0.03
CA ASN A 66 -3.17 22.32 0.52
C ASN A 66 -3.16 22.56 2.04
N THR A 67 -2.55 21.67 2.81
CA THR A 67 -2.49 21.72 4.28
C THR A 67 -1.56 22.82 4.78
N ILE A 68 -0.41 22.99 4.14
CA ILE A 68 0.59 23.99 4.55
C ILE A 68 0.11 25.41 4.23
N GLY A 69 -0.85 25.60 3.30
CA GLY A 69 -1.34 26.93 2.94
C GLY A 69 -0.20 27.92 2.65
N SER A 70 -0.44 29.22 2.79
CA SER A 70 0.62 30.24 2.75
C SER A 70 1.36 30.37 4.10
N TRP A 71 1.72 29.26 4.74
CA TRP A 71 2.45 29.28 6.02
C TRP A 71 3.71 30.15 5.92
N GLY A 72 3.71 31.27 6.65
CA GLY A 72 4.88 32.13 6.84
C GLY A 72 5.35 32.91 5.62
N PHE A 73 4.64 32.84 4.49
CA PHE A 73 4.97 33.59 3.30
C PHE A 73 3.80 34.50 2.95
N ASP A 74 3.96 35.79 3.24
CA ASP A 74 3.10 36.81 2.69
C ASP A 74 3.00 36.66 1.15
N LYS A 75 1.86 37.10 0.61
CA LYS A 75 1.44 36.97 -0.79
C LYS A 75 2.31 37.75 -1.79
N ASP A 76 3.62 37.67 -1.67
CA ASP A 76 4.56 38.31 -2.57
C ASP A 76 5.07 37.32 -3.63
N GLY A 77 5.23 37.76 -4.88
CA GLY A 77 5.48 36.88 -6.03
C GLY A 77 6.75 36.01 -5.93
N ALA A 78 7.66 36.34 -5.01
CA ALA A 78 8.85 35.56 -4.71
C ALA A 78 8.55 34.27 -3.91
N SER A 79 7.52 34.27 -3.05
CA SER A 79 7.22 33.11 -2.20
C SER A 79 6.60 31.94 -2.96
N SER A 80 5.79 32.23 -3.98
CA SER A 80 5.22 31.20 -4.86
C SER A 80 6.29 30.46 -5.67
N GLN A 81 7.34 31.16 -6.08
CA GLN A 81 8.48 30.56 -6.79
C GLN A 81 9.28 29.64 -5.87
N VAL A 82 9.56 30.06 -4.63
CA VAL A 82 10.24 29.24 -3.63
C VAL A 82 9.43 27.97 -3.32
N GLN A 83 8.11 28.09 -3.17
CA GLN A 83 7.23 26.94 -2.97
C GLN A 83 7.25 25.97 -4.17
N GLY A 84 7.17 26.49 -5.40
CA GLY A 84 7.27 25.67 -6.61
C GLY A 84 8.59 24.90 -6.70
N ILE A 85 9.70 25.56 -6.36
CA ILE A 85 11.04 24.96 -6.33
C ILE A 85 11.12 23.87 -5.25
N PHE A 86 10.58 24.11 -4.06
CA PHE A 86 10.53 23.11 -2.98
C PHE A 86 9.80 21.83 -3.42
N TRP A 87 8.58 21.96 -3.95
CA TRP A 87 7.80 20.81 -4.41
C TRP A 87 8.49 20.06 -5.55
N LEU A 88 9.15 20.78 -6.47
CA LEU A 88 9.94 20.16 -7.54
C LEU A 88 11.10 19.31 -7.00
N TYR A 89 11.87 19.83 -6.05
CA TYR A 89 12.99 19.08 -5.49
C TYR A 89 12.52 17.88 -4.67
N LEU A 90 11.44 18.03 -3.90
CA LEU A 90 10.85 16.92 -3.15
C LEU A 90 10.34 15.81 -4.08
N ALA A 91 9.61 16.17 -5.14
CA ALA A 91 9.12 15.20 -6.12
C ALA A 91 10.27 14.48 -6.84
N ARG A 92 11.33 15.23 -7.21
CA ARG A 92 12.53 14.65 -7.84
C ARG A 92 13.26 13.69 -6.89
N ASP A 93 13.41 14.04 -5.62
CA ASP A 93 14.06 13.18 -4.63
C ASP A 93 13.28 11.87 -4.46
N ILE A 94 11.96 11.93 -4.32
CA ILE A 94 11.12 10.74 -4.20
C ILE A 94 11.19 9.88 -5.46
N ALA A 95 11.13 10.48 -6.65
CA ALA A 95 11.24 9.73 -7.91
C ALA A 95 12.62 9.06 -8.07
N ASN A 96 13.71 9.79 -7.77
CA ASN A 96 15.08 9.28 -7.87
C ASN A 96 15.36 8.14 -6.90
N ASN A 97 14.71 8.14 -5.74
CA ASN A 97 14.80 7.05 -4.76
C ASN A 97 13.84 5.88 -5.06
N GLY A 98 13.16 5.90 -6.21
CA GLY A 98 12.28 4.81 -6.67
C GLY A 98 10.92 4.78 -5.96
N GLY A 99 10.43 5.95 -5.56
CA GLY A 99 9.21 6.12 -4.77
C GLY A 99 9.50 6.11 -3.27
N ILE A 100 8.48 5.82 -2.46
CA ILE A 100 8.62 5.63 -1.01
C ILE A 100 8.83 4.14 -0.66
N GLY A 101 8.76 3.26 -1.66
CA GLY A 101 8.97 1.82 -1.53
C GLY A 101 7.70 1.02 -1.21
N LEU A 102 6.54 1.69 -1.07
CA LEU A 102 5.25 1.07 -0.73
C LEU A 102 4.79 0.11 -1.82
N TRP A 103 5.16 0.36 -3.07
CA TRP A 103 4.85 -0.53 -4.19
C TRP A 103 5.38 -1.95 -3.98
N LYS A 104 6.43 -2.16 -3.18
CA LYS A 104 6.97 -3.48 -2.88
C LYS A 104 6.03 -4.29 -1.98
N ASP A 105 5.48 -3.64 -0.95
CA ASP A 105 4.51 -4.27 -0.03
C ASP A 105 3.19 -4.54 -0.73
N ILE A 106 2.76 -3.63 -1.63
CA ILE A 106 1.58 -3.84 -2.47
C ILE A 106 1.81 -5.01 -3.42
N TYR A 107 2.97 -5.08 -4.07
CA TYR A 107 3.32 -6.21 -4.93
C TYR A 107 3.32 -7.52 -4.16
N GLN A 108 3.95 -7.57 -2.98
CA GLN A 108 3.93 -8.72 -2.07
C GLN A 108 2.49 -9.16 -1.77
N PHE A 109 1.62 -8.21 -1.41
CA PHE A 109 0.20 -8.47 -1.17
C PHE A 109 -0.54 -9.04 -2.41
N LEU A 110 -0.20 -8.57 -3.61
CA LEU A 110 -0.77 -9.07 -4.86
C LEU A 110 -0.27 -10.49 -5.20
N THR A 111 0.85 -10.92 -4.63
CA THR A 111 1.48 -12.23 -4.92
C THR A 111 1.38 -13.27 -3.80
N ASP A 112 1.07 -12.86 -2.56
CA ASP A 112 1.05 -13.69 -1.34
C ASP A 112 -0.15 -14.67 -1.26
N THR A 113 -0.43 -15.38 -2.35
CA THR A 113 -1.55 -16.34 -2.45
C THR A 113 -1.11 -17.81 -2.46
N ASN A 114 0.18 -18.14 -2.26
CA ASN A 114 0.71 -19.49 -2.56
C ASN A 114 1.74 -20.11 -1.57
N GLU A 115 1.60 -19.94 -0.25
CA GLU A 115 2.31 -20.83 0.71
C GLU A 115 1.40 -21.67 1.60
N SER A 116 0.07 -21.49 1.58
CA SER A 116 -0.85 -22.31 2.42
C SER A 116 -1.54 -23.47 1.68
N LYS A 117 -1.19 -23.78 0.43
CA LYS A 117 -1.88 -24.81 -0.38
C LYS A 117 -1.07 -26.06 -0.72
N THR A 118 0.11 -26.27 -0.13
CA THR A 118 0.96 -27.44 -0.45
C THR A 118 1.48 -28.24 0.74
N THR A 119 0.80 -28.21 1.88
CA THR A 119 1.03 -29.16 2.99
C THR A 119 -0.25 -29.83 3.46
N ILE A 120 -1.11 -30.25 2.52
CA ILE A 120 -1.94 -31.45 2.71
C ILE A 120 -1.50 -32.47 1.64
N LYS A 121 -0.20 -32.73 1.58
CA LYS A 121 0.33 -33.90 0.88
C LYS A 121 0.10 -35.09 1.80
N SER A 122 -0.95 -35.86 1.51
CA SER A 122 -1.04 -37.30 1.83
C SER A 122 -0.69 -37.69 3.27
N LEU A 123 -1.67 -37.62 4.17
CA LEU A 123 -1.73 -38.54 5.32
C LEU A 123 -2.58 -39.78 5.02
N ASP A 124 -2.99 -39.96 3.76
CA ASP A 124 -3.54 -41.23 3.29
C ASP A 124 -2.40 -42.12 2.76
N ARG A 125 -1.67 -42.75 3.69
CA ARG A 125 -0.97 -44.01 3.42
C ARG A 125 -0.60 -44.73 4.73
N ASN A 126 -1.36 -45.79 5.01
CA ASN A 126 -1.05 -46.99 5.79
C ASN A 126 -0.72 -46.82 7.29
N VAL A 127 -1.65 -47.21 8.17
CA VAL A 127 -1.74 -48.53 8.84
C VAL A 127 -3.19 -48.79 9.23
#